data_AF-A0A9Q9EG12-F1
#
_entry.id   AF-A0A9Q9EG12-F1
#
_cell.length_a   1.000
_cell.length_b   1.000
_cell.length_c   1.000
_cell.angle_alpha   90.00
_cell.angle_beta   90.00
_cell.angle_gamma   90.00
#
_symmetry.space_group_name_H-M   'P 1'
#
loop_
_entity.id
_entity.type
_entity.pdbx_description
1 polymer ?
#
loop_
_entity_poly.entity_id
_entity_poly.type
_entity_poly.pdbx_seq_one_letter_code
_entity_poly.pdbx_strand_id
1 'polypeptide(L)'
;MSVQTTPSKKATSALEALKMESPIKKVQFNEADKENRESQYASDQVAVPVKGIPNDLPEPVVKKIEEEATKEDDEEIEPILQENSQRFVLFPIKYHEIWNMYKKAEASFWTAEEIDLSKDLHDWNKRLNDDERFFISHVLAFFAASDGIVNENLLERFSGEVQIPEARCFYGFQIMMENIHSETYSLLIDTYISEPKQRTYLFNAIENIPCIARKAEWALRWISDKDSTFAMRLVAFAAVEGIFFSGSFASIFWLKKRGLMPGLTFSNELISRDEGMHTDFACLLFSHLKKKPTKAVVQSIIVEAVAIEQEFLTDALPCALLGMNAKLMCQYIEFVADRLLLALGNQKFYHATNPFDFMENISLGGKTNFFEKRVGDYQKSGVMEGIKKQQAKKDAATPGFEAPKLNGDFDFNEDF
;
A
#
# COMPACT_ATOMS: atom_id res chain seq x y z
N MET A 1 -24.24 -21.18 51.71
CA MET A 1 -24.21 -21.26 50.23
C MET A 1 -23.02 -20.45 49.73
N SER A 2 -21.91 -21.13 49.47
CA SER A 2 -20.67 -20.53 48.96
C SER A 2 -20.74 -20.46 47.43
N VAL A 3 -20.75 -19.25 46.88
CA VAL A 3 -20.70 -19.02 45.43
C VAL A 3 -19.31 -19.41 44.93
N GLN A 4 -19.21 -20.51 44.17
CA GLN A 4 -17.99 -20.90 43.49
C GLN A 4 -17.75 -19.97 42.30
N THR A 5 -16.66 -19.20 42.35
CA THR A 5 -16.14 -18.40 41.24
C THR A 5 -15.59 -19.30 40.13
N THR A 6 -15.96 -19.01 38.88
CA THR A 6 -15.55 -19.74 37.68
C THR A 6 -14.05 -19.57 37.36
N PRO A 7 -13.42 -20.55 36.66
CA PRO A 7 -11.99 -20.54 36.35
C PRO A 7 -11.52 -19.28 35.59
N SER A 8 -12.38 -18.70 34.75
CA SER A 8 -12.13 -17.46 34.02
C SER A 8 -11.89 -16.27 34.96
N LYS A 9 -12.67 -16.12 36.05
CA LYS A 9 -12.47 -15.03 37.01
C LYS A 9 -11.20 -15.18 37.84
N LYS A 10 -10.73 -16.41 38.08
CA LYS A 10 -9.43 -16.65 38.73
C LYS A 10 -8.25 -16.28 37.83
N ALA A 11 -8.37 -16.44 36.51
CA ALA A 11 -7.34 -16.04 35.57
C ALA A 11 -7.22 -14.50 35.47
N THR A 12 -8.35 -13.78 35.47
CA THR A 12 -8.36 -12.30 35.41
C THR A 12 -7.75 -11.68 36.68
N SER A 13 -8.08 -12.20 37.86
CA SER A 13 -7.49 -11.72 39.12
C SER A 13 -6.00 -12.06 39.28
N ALA A 14 -5.51 -13.11 38.62
CA ALA A 14 -4.08 -13.46 38.62
C ALA A 14 -3.26 -12.58 37.66
N LEU A 15 -3.87 -12.04 36.61
CA LEU A 15 -3.25 -11.10 35.68
C LEU A 15 -3.17 -9.67 36.25
N GLU A 16 -4.15 -9.23 37.05
CA GLU A 16 -4.09 -7.92 37.74
C GLU A 16 -3.02 -7.87 38.85
N ALA A 17 -2.69 -9.02 39.45
CA ALA A 17 -1.65 -9.13 40.46
C ALA A 17 -0.21 -9.17 39.88
N LEU A 18 -0.06 -9.20 38.56
CA LEU A 18 1.22 -9.26 37.86
C LEU A 18 1.63 -7.89 37.27
N LYS A 19 1.45 -6.82 38.05
CA LYS A 19 2.16 -5.55 37.79
C LYS A 19 3.61 -5.70 38.24
N MET A 20 4.50 -6.10 37.32
CA MET A 20 5.93 -5.89 37.51
C MET A 20 6.22 -4.40 37.38
N GLU A 21 6.46 -3.72 38.50
CA GLU A 21 7.14 -2.41 38.46
C GLU A 21 8.55 -2.63 37.92
N SER A 22 8.79 -2.27 36.66
CA SER A 22 10.15 -2.12 36.16
C SER A 22 10.84 -1.03 36.96
N PRO A 23 12.07 -1.25 37.48
CA PRO A 23 12.83 -0.18 38.11
C PRO A 23 13.29 0.78 37.02
N ILE A 24 12.45 1.75 36.65
CA ILE A 24 12.88 2.90 35.87
C ILE A 24 13.78 3.71 36.79
N LYS A 25 15.09 3.44 36.71
CA LYS A 25 16.10 4.42 37.11
C LYS A 25 15.79 5.67 36.29
N LYS A 26 15.26 6.73 36.92
CA LYS A 26 15.13 8.05 36.30
C LYS A 26 16.52 8.45 35.82
N VAL A 27 16.77 8.33 34.52
CA VAL A 27 17.97 8.84 33.90
C VAL A 27 17.86 10.36 33.95
N GLN A 28 18.63 10.99 34.83
CA GLN A 28 18.83 12.43 34.81
C GLN A 28 19.75 12.74 33.64
N PHE A 29 19.22 13.36 32.60
CA PHE A 29 20.04 13.95 31.55
C PHE A 29 20.65 15.24 32.10
N ASN A 30 21.90 15.17 32.54
CA ASN A 30 22.70 16.38 32.76
C ASN A 30 23.15 16.91 31.40
N GLU A 31 23.26 18.23 31.26
CA GLU A 31 23.64 18.93 30.01
C GLU A 31 25.04 18.59 29.46
N ALA A 32 25.78 17.69 30.10
CA ALA A 32 27.15 17.31 29.78
C ALA A 32 27.30 16.23 28.68
N ASP A 33 26.23 15.52 28.29
CA ASP A 33 26.31 14.44 27.27
C ASP A 33 26.17 14.94 25.82
N LYS A 34 26.16 16.25 25.58
CA LYS A 34 25.99 16.83 24.23
C LYS A 34 27.28 16.80 23.38
N GLU A 35 28.45 16.60 23.97
CA GLU A 35 29.74 16.76 23.25
C GLU A 35 30.12 15.58 22.34
N ASN A 36 29.43 14.43 22.40
CA ASN A 36 29.75 13.25 21.58
C ASN A 36 28.61 12.79 20.65
N ARG A 37 27.54 13.56 20.47
CA ARG A 37 26.44 13.14 19.58
C ARG A 37 26.81 13.12 18.10
N GLU A 38 27.82 13.87 17.65
CA GLU A 38 28.21 13.87 16.23
C GLU A 38 29.11 12.68 15.86
N SER A 39 29.91 12.15 16.80
CA SER A 39 30.84 11.06 16.55
C SER A 39 30.14 9.71 16.34
N GLN A 40 28.94 9.51 16.91
CA GLN A 40 28.14 8.30 16.70
C GLN A 40 27.55 8.18 15.28
N TYR A 41 27.32 9.30 14.58
CA TYR A 41 26.84 9.31 13.19
C TYR A 41 28.00 9.21 12.18
N ALA A 42 29.25 9.27 12.63
CA ALA A 42 30.43 9.12 11.78
C ALA A 42 30.69 7.66 11.37
N SER A 43 30.20 6.69 12.15
CA SER A 43 30.44 5.25 11.95
C SER A 43 29.39 4.54 11.08
N ASP A 44 28.36 5.24 10.61
CA ASP A 44 27.22 4.71 9.85
C ASP A 44 26.46 3.55 10.54
N GLN A 45 26.61 3.43 11.86
CA GLN A 45 25.87 2.47 12.69
C GLN A 45 24.52 3.01 13.18
N VAL A 46 24.37 4.34 13.17
CA VAL A 46 23.17 5.05 13.64
C VAL A 46 22.82 6.13 12.62
N ALA A 47 21.54 6.26 12.32
CA ALA A 47 21.02 7.26 11.39
C ALA A 47 21.08 8.68 11.98
N VAL A 48 21.40 9.68 11.16
CA VAL A 48 21.32 11.11 11.53
C VAL A 48 19.85 11.46 11.79
N PRO A 49 19.52 12.14 12.91
CA PRO A 49 18.16 12.55 13.23
C PRO A 49 17.57 13.48 12.16
N VAL A 50 16.27 13.35 11.93
CA VAL A 50 15.57 14.19 10.96
C VAL A 50 15.33 15.57 11.55
N LYS A 51 15.75 16.62 10.84
CA LYS A 51 15.50 18.01 11.24
C LYS A 51 14.04 18.37 10.93
N GLY A 52 13.39 19.08 11.84
CA GLY A 52 12.00 19.54 11.67
C GLY A 52 10.93 18.65 12.31
N ILE A 53 11.28 17.46 12.80
CA ILE A 53 10.39 16.63 13.62
C ILE A 53 10.45 17.09 15.09
N PRO A 54 9.31 17.39 15.76
CA PRO A 54 9.30 17.84 17.16
C PRO A 54 9.90 16.80 18.12
N ASN A 55 10.64 17.27 19.13
CA ASN A 55 11.21 16.43 20.19
C ASN A 55 10.31 16.30 21.43
N ASP A 56 9.20 17.06 21.48
CA ASP A 56 8.24 17.06 22.57
C ASP A 56 6.84 16.81 21.99
N LEU A 57 6.25 15.68 22.35
CA LEU A 57 4.93 15.24 21.88
C LEU A 57 3.95 15.20 23.06
N PRO A 58 2.70 15.68 22.89
CA PRO A 58 1.63 15.40 23.84
C PRO A 58 1.18 13.93 23.77
N GLU A 59 0.53 13.45 24.84
CA GLU A 59 0.08 12.05 24.96
C GLU A 59 -1.04 11.70 23.98
N PRO A 60 -1.07 10.46 23.44
CA PRO A 60 -2.04 10.04 22.43
C PRO A 60 -3.47 9.93 23.00
N VAL A 61 -4.46 10.34 22.20
CA VAL A 61 -5.88 10.27 22.55
C VAL A 61 -6.57 9.25 21.66
N VAL A 62 -6.76 8.04 22.18
CA VAL A 62 -7.46 6.96 21.46
C VAL A 62 -8.95 7.29 21.34
N LYS A 63 -9.43 7.53 20.11
CA LYS A 63 -10.87 7.57 19.81
C LYS A 63 -11.33 6.18 19.37
N LYS A 64 -12.37 5.69 20.04
CA LYS A 64 -13.06 4.45 19.64
C LYS A 64 -14.01 4.73 18.48
N ILE A 65 -13.95 3.85 17.49
CA ILE A 65 -14.94 3.73 16.42
C ILE A 65 -16.02 2.77 16.96
N GLU A 66 -17.29 3.18 16.93
CA GLU A 66 -18.42 2.35 17.35
C GLU A 66 -19.05 1.65 16.14
N GLU A 67 -19.22 0.34 16.25
CA GLU A 67 -19.86 -0.51 15.25
C GLU A 67 -21.38 -0.58 15.47
N GLU A 68 -22.14 -0.41 14.38
CA GLU A 68 -23.56 -0.78 14.34
C GLU A 68 -23.89 -1.44 12.99
N ALA A 69 -24.85 -2.37 13.03
CA ALA A 69 -25.22 -3.27 11.95
C ALA A 69 -25.83 -2.61 10.69
N THR A 70 -25.73 -3.33 9.58
CA THR A 70 -26.03 -2.96 8.19
C THR A 70 -27.50 -3.14 7.81
N LYS A 71 -27.90 -2.46 6.72
CA LYS A 71 -29.10 -2.78 5.94
C LYS A 71 -28.70 -3.16 4.51
N GLU A 72 -28.99 -4.41 4.16
CA GLU A 72 -28.97 -4.96 2.81
C GLU A 72 -30.28 -4.59 2.14
N ASP A 73 -30.31 -4.04 0.92
CA ASP A 73 -31.56 -4.08 0.13
C ASP A 73 -31.39 -3.88 -1.40
N ASP A 74 -30.18 -3.70 -1.97
CA ASP A 74 -30.06 -3.50 -3.44
C ASP A 74 -28.88 -4.20 -4.16
N GLU A 75 -27.99 -4.88 -3.42
CA GLU A 75 -26.80 -5.58 -3.95
C GLU A 75 -27.06 -7.05 -4.36
N GLU A 76 -28.24 -7.61 -4.04
CA GLU A 76 -28.61 -9.02 -4.27
C GLU A 76 -28.58 -9.49 -5.74
N ILE A 77 -28.33 -8.60 -6.71
CA ILE A 77 -28.35 -8.91 -8.15
C ILE A 77 -26.92 -9.18 -8.71
N GLU A 78 -25.87 -8.90 -7.94
CA GLU A 78 -24.48 -9.04 -8.39
C GLU A 78 -23.95 -10.47 -8.20
N PRO A 79 -23.57 -11.20 -9.28
CA PRO A 79 -23.16 -12.60 -9.17
C PRO A 79 -21.94 -12.83 -8.27
N ILE A 80 -21.05 -11.84 -8.14
CA ILE A 80 -19.83 -11.95 -7.34
C ILE A 80 -20.06 -11.72 -5.84
N LEU A 81 -21.21 -11.14 -5.47
CA LEU A 81 -21.61 -10.83 -4.08
C LEU A 81 -22.68 -11.80 -3.55
N GLN A 82 -23.27 -12.63 -4.41
CA GLN A 82 -24.29 -13.60 -4.00
C GLN A 82 -23.69 -14.78 -3.25
N GLU A 83 -24.23 -15.07 -2.06
CA GLU A 83 -23.84 -16.26 -1.30
C GLU A 83 -24.04 -17.53 -2.13
N ASN A 84 -23.03 -18.40 -2.11
CA ASN A 84 -23.08 -19.67 -2.81
C ASN A 84 -22.79 -20.83 -1.86
N SER A 85 -23.82 -21.24 -1.12
CA SER A 85 -23.77 -22.36 -0.18
C SER A 85 -23.42 -23.72 -0.82
N GLN A 86 -23.38 -23.81 -2.15
CA GLN A 86 -23.03 -25.04 -2.87
C GLN A 86 -21.56 -25.06 -3.32
N ARG A 87 -20.80 -23.99 -3.13
CA ARG A 87 -19.43 -23.83 -3.66
C ARG A 87 -18.37 -23.63 -2.56
N PHE A 88 -18.28 -24.59 -1.64
CA PHE A 88 -17.19 -24.68 -0.66
C PHE A 88 -15.89 -25.24 -1.22
N VAL A 89 -15.92 -25.79 -2.44
CA VAL A 89 -14.76 -26.34 -3.14
C VAL A 89 -14.28 -25.37 -4.20
N LEU A 90 -12.96 -25.14 -4.25
CA LEU A 90 -12.34 -24.24 -5.21
C LEU A 90 -12.49 -24.72 -6.66
N PHE A 91 -12.42 -26.03 -6.87
CA PHE A 91 -12.59 -26.64 -8.19
C PHE A 91 -14.03 -27.08 -8.45
N PRO A 92 -14.52 -26.97 -9.70
CA PRO A 92 -13.84 -26.40 -10.87
C PRO A 92 -13.76 -24.86 -10.84
N ILE A 93 -12.66 -24.30 -11.37
CA ILE A 93 -12.48 -22.86 -11.56
C ILE A 93 -13.51 -22.36 -12.58
N LYS A 94 -14.19 -21.26 -12.26
CA LYS A 94 -15.21 -20.60 -13.09
C LYS A 94 -14.70 -19.26 -13.64
N TYR A 95 -14.03 -18.47 -12.79
CA TYR A 95 -13.48 -17.16 -13.14
C TYR A 95 -11.98 -17.28 -13.39
N HIS A 96 -11.61 -17.60 -14.62
CA HIS A 96 -10.21 -17.92 -14.94
C HIS A 96 -9.32 -16.70 -14.92
N GLU A 97 -9.82 -15.56 -15.37
CA GLU A 97 -9.16 -14.26 -15.32
C GLU A 97 -8.82 -13.84 -13.88
N ILE A 98 -9.78 -13.97 -12.95
CA ILE A 98 -9.58 -13.72 -11.52
C ILE A 98 -8.57 -14.70 -10.92
N TRP A 99 -8.69 -15.99 -11.27
CA TRP A 99 -7.74 -17.01 -10.80
C TRP A 99 -6.32 -16.79 -11.33
N ASN A 100 -6.20 -16.32 -12.58
CA ASN A 100 -4.91 -16.01 -13.18
C ASN A 100 -4.26 -14.80 -12.49
N MET A 101 -5.03 -13.78 -12.11
CA MET A 101 -4.53 -12.67 -11.27
C MET A 101 -4.02 -13.19 -9.93
N TYR A 102 -4.76 -14.09 -9.26
CA TYR A 102 -4.30 -14.70 -8.01
C TYR A 102 -2.97 -15.44 -8.21
N LYS A 103 -2.83 -16.20 -9.30
CA LYS A 103 -1.58 -16.91 -9.61
C LYS A 103 -0.43 -15.99 -10.01
N LYS A 104 -0.72 -14.84 -10.64
CA LYS A 104 0.26 -13.78 -10.90
C LYS A 104 0.78 -13.25 -9.55
N ALA A 105 -0.11 -12.91 -8.62
CA ALA A 105 0.24 -12.46 -7.27
C ALA A 105 1.04 -13.52 -6.49
N GLU A 106 0.54 -14.77 -6.46
CA GLU A 106 1.19 -15.89 -5.76
C GLU A 106 2.63 -16.15 -6.26
N ALA A 107 2.87 -15.97 -7.57
CA ALA A 107 4.19 -16.14 -8.17
C ALA A 107 5.17 -15.02 -7.79
N SER A 108 4.66 -13.86 -7.38
CA SER A 108 5.39 -12.63 -7.06
C SER A 108 5.74 -12.50 -5.57
N PHE A 109 5.42 -13.49 -4.74
CA PHE A 109 5.75 -13.53 -3.31
C PHE A 109 7.21 -13.15 -3.00
N TRP A 110 7.38 -12.30 -1.98
CA TRP A 110 8.67 -11.88 -1.42
C TRP A 110 8.53 -11.67 0.11
N THR A 111 9.65 -11.59 0.84
CA THR A 111 9.65 -11.25 2.28
C THR A 111 10.55 -10.06 2.59
N ALA A 112 10.32 -9.41 3.74
CA ALA A 112 11.09 -8.24 4.17
C ALA A 112 12.59 -8.53 4.32
N GLU A 113 12.96 -9.76 4.69
CA GLU A 113 14.37 -10.17 4.84
C GLU A 113 15.14 -10.24 3.52
N GLU A 114 14.46 -10.17 2.37
CA GLU A 114 15.12 -10.09 1.07
C GLU A 114 15.70 -8.70 0.78
N ILE A 115 15.34 -7.70 1.59
CA ILE A 115 15.76 -6.30 1.43
C ILE A 115 17.08 -6.06 2.17
N ASP A 116 18.14 -5.78 1.40
CA ASP A 116 19.45 -5.40 1.95
C ASP A 116 19.51 -3.89 2.25
N LEU A 117 19.46 -3.54 3.54
CA LEU A 117 19.56 -2.15 4.04
C LEU A 117 21.01 -1.74 4.41
N SER A 118 22.01 -2.59 4.19
CA SER A 118 23.38 -2.37 4.69
C SER A 118 24.04 -1.08 4.18
N LYS A 119 23.69 -0.65 2.96
CA LYS A 119 24.24 0.57 2.33
C LYS A 119 23.38 1.81 2.57
N ASP A 120 22.15 1.63 3.02
CA ASP A 120 21.18 2.73 3.11
C ASP A 120 21.53 3.70 4.22
N LEU A 121 22.07 3.22 5.36
CA LEU A 121 22.51 4.08 6.45
C LEU A 121 23.64 5.03 6.03
N HIS A 122 24.57 4.55 5.18
CA HIS A 122 25.63 5.39 4.63
C HIS A 122 25.04 6.51 3.76
N ASP A 123 24.14 6.15 2.83
CA ASP A 123 23.49 7.13 1.97
C ASP A 123 22.67 8.14 2.79
N TRP A 124 21.91 7.66 3.78
CA TRP A 124 21.12 8.48 4.70
C TRP A 124 21.97 9.51 5.44
N ASN A 125 23.12 9.10 5.97
CA ASN A 125 23.99 9.95 6.77
C ASN A 125 24.87 10.89 5.94
N LYS A 126 25.39 10.42 4.81
CA LYS A 126 26.50 11.09 4.09
C LYS A 126 26.10 11.69 2.76
N ARG A 127 25.04 11.19 2.12
CA ARG A 127 24.68 11.58 0.76
C ARG A 127 23.35 12.30 0.67
N LEU A 128 22.43 12.04 1.60
CA LEU A 128 21.20 12.81 1.71
C LEU A 128 21.43 14.14 2.42
N ASN A 129 20.66 15.16 2.04
CA ASN A 129 20.54 16.41 2.78
C ASN A 129 19.36 16.37 3.77
N ASP A 130 19.19 17.42 4.58
CA ASP A 130 18.13 17.49 5.61
C ASP A 130 16.73 17.43 5.01
N ASP A 131 16.51 18.12 3.89
CA ASP A 131 15.21 18.20 3.21
C ASP A 131 14.83 16.83 2.61
N GLU A 132 15.82 16.09 2.09
CA GLU A 132 15.62 14.74 1.56
C GLU A 132 15.28 13.74 2.65
N ARG A 133 16.00 13.78 3.79
CA ARG A 133 15.66 12.96 4.97
C ARG A 133 14.27 13.29 5.49
N PHE A 134 13.94 14.58 5.58
CA PHE A 134 12.61 15.03 5.99
C PHE A 134 11.53 14.48 5.06
N PHE A 135 11.68 14.65 3.75
CA PHE A 135 10.74 14.14 2.77
C PHE A 135 10.54 12.62 2.87
N ILE A 136 11.63 11.86 2.85
CA ILE A 136 11.58 10.38 2.90
C ILE A 136 10.93 9.90 4.20
N SER A 137 11.29 10.50 5.34
CA SER A 137 10.71 10.11 6.63
C SER A 137 9.18 10.30 6.69
N HIS A 138 8.66 11.39 6.10
CA HIS A 138 7.23 11.66 6.07
C HIS A 138 6.49 10.78 5.05
N VAL A 139 7.12 10.46 3.92
CA VAL A 139 6.57 9.47 2.96
C VAL A 139 6.47 8.09 3.59
N LEU A 140 7.50 7.63 4.31
CA LEU A 140 7.47 6.34 5.00
C LEU A 140 6.41 6.31 6.11
N ALA A 141 6.26 7.41 6.85
CA ALA A 141 5.23 7.56 7.87
C ALA A 141 3.81 7.50 7.30
N PHE A 142 3.60 8.11 6.13
CA PHE A 142 2.34 8.01 5.39
C PHE A 142 2.05 6.55 5.01
N PHE A 143 3.00 5.86 4.37
CA PHE A 143 2.81 4.46 3.99
C PHE A 143 2.48 3.55 5.17
N ALA A 144 3.28 3.62 6.25
CA ALA A 144 3.08 2.79 7.44
C ALA A 144 1.67 2.96 8.06
N ALA A 145 1.11 4.17 8.00
CA ALA A 145 -0.23 4.43 8.49
C ALA A 145 -1.33 4.01 7.50
N SER A 146 -1.11 4.20 6.21
CA SER A 146 -2.10 3.90 5.17
C SER A 146 -2.31 2.40 4.93
N ASP A 147 -1.26 1.58 4.96
CA ASP A 147 -1.39 0.13 4.77
C ASP A 147 -2.27 -0.51 5.86
N GLY A 148 -2.19 0.02 7.09
CA GLY A 148 -3.08 -0.41 8.18
C GLY A 148 -4.56 -0.17 7.85
N ILE A 149 -4.90 1.01 7.32
CA ILE A 149 -6.26 1.38 6.91
C ILE A 149 -6.74 0.50 5.73
N VAL A 150 -5.87 0.26 4.75
CA VAL A 150 -6.16 -0.59 3.58
C VAL A 150 -6.48 -2.02 4.04
N ASN A 151 -5.67 -2.57 4.94
CA ASN A 151 -5.81 -3.93 5.45
C ASN A 151 -7.11 -4.12 6.26
N GLU A 152 -7.47 -3.17 7.12
CA GLU A 152 -8.77 -3.18 7.83
C GLU A 152 -9.95 -3.25 6.84
N ASN A 153 -9.92 -2.43 5.79
CA ASN A 153 -10.96 -2.43 4.77
C ASN A 153 -11.03 -3.75 3.97
N LEU A 154 -9.87 -4.30 3.58
CA LEU A 154 -9.81 -5.58 2.86
C LEU A 154 -10.39 -6.72 3.69
N LEU A 155 -10.07 -6.75 4.99
CA LEU A 155 -10.49 -7.82 5.89
C LEU A 155 -11.98 -7.72 6.25
N GLU A 156 -12.43 -6.53 6.67
CA GLU A 156 -13.78 -6.34 7.23
C GLU A 156 -14.87 -6.20 6.16
N ARG A 157 -14.53 -5.61 5.00
CA ARG A 157 -15.49 -5.30 3.93
C ARG A 157 -15.30 -6.23 2.74
N PHE A 158 -14.28 -5.99 1.93
CA PHE A 158 -14.19 -6.60 0.58
C PHE A 158 -14.11 -8.12 0.60
N SER A 159 -13.28 -8.71 1.48
CA SER A 159 -13.16 -10.17 1.59
C SER A 159 -14.43 -10.83 2.16
N GLY A 160 -15.14 -10.12 3.04
CA GLY A 160 -16.43 -10.55 3.60
C GLY A 160 -17.56 -10.52 2.58
N GLU A 161 -17.63 -9.48 1.76
CA GLU A 161 -18.71 -9.25 0.78
C GLU A 161 -18.56 -10.08 -0.49
N VAL A 162 -17.34 -10.25 -1.02
CA VAL A 162 -17.13 -11.04 -2.24
C VAL A 162 -17.24 -12.53 -1.95
N GLN A 163 -18.12 -13.22 -2.66
CA GLN A 163 -18.49 -14.61 -2.38
C GLN A 163 -17.79 -15.64 -3.29
N ILE A 164 -17.18 -15.19 -4.39
CA ILE A 164 -16.51 -16.11 -5.33
C ILE A 164 -15.14 -16.56 -4.78
N PRO A 165 -14.84 -17.87 -4.76
CA PRO A 165 -13.63 -18.40 -4.12
C PRO A 165 -12.35 -17.94 -4.81
N GLU A 166 -12.36 -17.74 -6.13
CA GLU A 166 -11.18 -17.25 -6.86
C GLU A 166 -10.74 -15.86 -6.39
N ALA A 167 -11.70 -14.95 -6.13
CA ALA A 167 -11.38 -13.61 -5.64
C ALA A 167 -10.99 -13.62 -4.17
N ARG A 168 -11.60 -14.49 -3.35
CA ARG A 168 -11.18 -14.69 -1.95
C ARG A 168 -9.74 -15.19 -1.84
N CYS A 169 -9.29 -16.04 -2.77
CA CYS A 169 -7.88 -16.42 -2.85
C CYS A 169 -6.97 -15.23 -3.15
N PHE A 170 -7.37 -14.35 -4.09
CA PHE A 170 -6.63 -13.11 -4.36
C PHE A 170 -6.57 -12.22 -3.11
N TYR A 171 -7.72 -11.88 -2.51
CA TYR A 171 -7.75 -11.03 -1.33
C TYR A 171 -7.01 -11.62 -0.13
N GLY A 172 -7.08 -12.93 0.09
CA GLY A 172 -6.30 -13.59 1.13
C GLY A 172 -4.79 -13.45 0.92
N PHE A 173 -4.34 -13.47 -0.33
CA PHE A 173 -2.93 -13.24 -0.67
C PHE A 173 -2.55 -11.76 -0.57
N GLN A 174 -3.42 -10.86 -1.06
CA GLN A 174 -3.26 -9.41 -0.94
C GLN A 174 -3.10 -9.01 0.53
N ILE A 175 -4.03 -9.39 1.42
CA ILE A 175 -3.95 -9.13 2.88
C ILE A 175 -2.63 -9.62 3.48
N MET A 176 -2.16 -10.80 3.05
CA MET A 176 -0.87 -11.32 3.50
C MET A 176 0.30 -10.45 3.01
N MET A 177 0.27 -9.97 1.76
CA MET A 177 1.29 -9.07 1.23
C MET A 177 1.25 -7.68 1.88
N GLU A 178 0.07 -7.11 2.15
CA GLU A 178 -0.09 -5.86 2.90
C GLU A 178 0.56 -5.94 4.29
N ASN A 179 0.51 -7.09 4.95
CA ASN A 179 1.23 -7.29 6.22
C ASN A 179 2.76 -7.23 6.03
N ILE A 180 3.28 -7.76 4.93
CA ILE A 180 4.70 -7.71 4.58
C ILE A 180 5.10 -6.28 4.18
N HIS A 181 4.23 -5.53 3.50
CA HIS A 181 4.44 -4.11 3.20
C HIS A 181 4.54 -3.29 4.49
N SER A 182 3.59 -3.48 5.42
CA SER A 182 3.58 -2.83 6.73
C SER A 182 4.81 -3.16 7.57
N GLU A 183 5.26 -4.43 7.58
CA GLU A 183 6.53 -4.84 8.19
C GLU A 183 7.71 -4.12 7.53
N THR A 184 7.74 -4.07 6.20
CA THR A 184 8.81 -3.44 5.43
C THR A 184 8.91 -1.94 5.74
N TYR A 185 7.80 -1.20 5.74
CA TYR A 185 7.81 0.22 6.11
C TYR A 185 8.22 0.45 7.56
N SER A 186 7.78 -0.41 8.47
CA SER A 186 8.20 -0.36 9.87
C SER A 186 9.71 -0.60 10.02
N LEU A 187 10.27 -1.57 9.30
CA LEU A 187 11.70 -1.85 9.27
C LEU A 187 12.51 -0.67 8.69
N LEU A 188 12.03 -0.05 7.62
CA LEU A 188 12.66 1.14 7.02
C LEU A 188 12.67 2.31 8.01
N ILE A 189 11.54 2.58 8.67
CA ILE A 189 11.44 3.62 9.71
C ILE A 189 12.38 3.29 10.89
N ASP A 190 12.38 2.05 11.36
CA ASP A 190 13.23 1.62 12.48
C ASP A 190 14.72 1.82 12.18
N THR A 191 15.11 1.53 10.93
CA THR A 191 16.47 1.65 10.43
C THR A 191 16.89 3.12 10.27
N TYR A 192 16.05 3.95 9.65
CA TYR A 192 16.44 5.33 9.30
C TYR A 192 16.15 6.35 10.40
N ILE A 193 15.27 6.03 11.35
CA ILE A 193 14.87 6.93 12.42
C ILE A 193 15.40 6.40 13.75
N SER A 194 16.59 6.86 14.10
CA SER A 194 17.31 6.42 15.30
C SER A 194 16.70 6.92 16.61
N GLU A 195 16.07 8.10 16.59
CA GLU A 195 15.52 8.74 17.78
C GLU A 195 14.11 8.20 18.07
N PRO A 196 13.88 7.50 19.20
CA PRO A 196 12.59 6.85 19.48
C PRO A 196 11.41 7.81 19.49
N LYS A 197 11.63 9.07 19.91
CA LYS A 197 10.58 10.10 19.90
C LYS A 197 10.16 10.52 18.49
N GLN A 198 11.13 10.67 17.58
CA GLN A 198 10.84 10.97 16.17
C GLN A 198 10.10 9.79 15.53
N ARG A 199 10.48 8.57 15.91
CA ARG A 199 9.79 7.35 15.49
C ARG A 199 8.32 7.34 15.96
N THR A 200 8.06 7.63 17.23
CA THR A 200 6.68 7.74 17.76
C THR A 200 5.86 8.83 17.04
N TYR A 201 6.46 9.99 16.76
CA TYR A 201 5.79 11.04 15.99
C TYR A 201 5.33 10.55 14.62
N LEU A 202 6.23 9.85 13.90
CA LEU A 202 5.98 9.34 12.56
C LEU A 202 4.99 8.17 12.55
N PHE A 203 5.03 7.26 13.53
CA PHE A 203 4.01 6.21 13.64
C PHE A 203 2.62 6.75 13.96
N ASN A 204 2.52 7.88 14.64
CA ASN A 204 1.26 8.59 14.89
C ASN A 204 0.97 9.65 13.82
N ALA A 205 1.40 9.43 12.58
CA ALA A 205 1.33 10.42 11.49
C ALA A 205 -0.09 10.92 11.19
N ILE A 206 -1.11 10.07 11.29
CA ILE A 206 -2.51 10.47 11.07
C ILE A 206 -2.93 11.57 12.04
N GLU A 207 -2.50 11.49 13.30
CA GLU A 207 -2.84 12.50 14.32
C GLU A 207 -1.95 13.74 14.20
N ASN A 208 -0.69 13.54 13.85
CA ASN A 208 0.34 14.57 13.94
C ASN A 208 0.53 15.39 12.65
N ILE A 209 0.20 14.82 11.48
CA ILE A 209 0.55 15.39 10.17
C ILE A 209 -0.76 15.65 9.40
N PRO A 210 -1.23 16.91 9.31
CA PRO A 210 -2.54 17.23 8.75
C PRO A 210 -2.78 16.72 7.33
N CYS A 211 -1.75 16.67 6.48
CA CYS A 211 -1.92 16.17 5.12
C CYS A 211 -2.10 14.65 5.03
N ILE A 212 -1.49 13.90 5.95
CA ILE A 212 -1.71 12.47 6.09
C ILE A 212 -3.11 12.23 6.67
N ALA A 213 -3.52 13.06 7.63
CA ALA A 213 -4.88 13.02 8.19
C ALA A 213 -5.95 13.18 7.10
N ARG A 214 -5.82 14.16 6.18
CA ARG A 214 -6.80 14.38 5.11
C ARG A 214 -6.93 13.18 4.15
N LYS A 215 -5.81 12.54 3.78
CA LYS A 215 -5.83 11.31 2.97
C LYS A 215 -6.50 10.16 3.71
N ALA A 216 -6.12 9.97 4.98
CA ALA A 216 -6.71 8.94 5.83
C ALA A 216 -8.22 9.17 6.03
N GLU A 217 -8.66 10.39 6.27
CA GLU A 217 -10.08 10.76 6.38
C GLU A 217 -10.86 10.45 5.10
N TRP A 218 -10.28 10.73 3.92
CA TRP A 218 -10.92 10.38 2.65
C TRP A 218 -11.06 8.87 2.50
N ALA A 219 -10.01 8.10 2.80
CA ALA A 219 -10.05 6.64 2.72
C ALA A 219 -11.07 6.06 3.73
N LEU A 220 -10.97 6.46 5.00
CA LEU A 220 -11.86 6.04 6.08
C LEU A 220 -13.32 6.36 5.79
N ARG A 221 -13.60 7.49 5.12
CA ARG A 221 -14.96 7.82 4.65
C ARG A 221 -15.52 6.69 3.80
N TRP A 222 -14.81 6.23 2.77
CA TRP A 222 -15.27 5.15 1.90
C TRP A 222 -15.31 3.77 2.59
N ILE A 223 -14.43 3.57 3.57
CA ILE A 223 -14.38 2.35 4.39
C ILE A 223 -15.52 2.29 5.40
N SER A 224 -16.01 3.44 5.88
CA SER A 224 -17.08 3.53 6.88
C SER A 224 -18.44 3.88 6.27
N ASP A 225 -18.48 4.32 5.02
CA ASP A 225 -19.72 4.71 4.34
C ASP A 225 -20.62 3.49 4.07
N LYS A 226 -21.83 3.55 4.63
CA LYS A 226 -22.85 2.51 4.52
C LYS A 226 -23.82 2.77 3.37
N ASP A 227 -23.88 3.99 2.85
CA ASP A 227 -24.78 4.37 1.76
C ASP A 227 -24.15 4.12 0.39
N SER A 228 -22.82 3.98 0.34
CA SER A 228 -22.08 3.66 -0.89
C SER A 228 -22.13 2.18 -1.26
N THR A 229 -22.59 1.92 -2.48
CA THR A 229 -22.55 0.58 -3.10
C THR A 229 -21.14 0.00 -3.14
N PHE A 230 -21.02 -1.33 -3.15
CA PHE A 230 -19.77 -2.06 -3.39
C PHE A 230 -19.00 -1.50 -4.60
N ALA A 231 -19.70 -1.20 -5.70
CA ALA A 231 -19.09 -0.69 -6.93
C ALA A 231 -18.42 0.68 -6.74
N MET A 232 -19.03 1.58 -5.97
CA MET A 232 -18.44 2.89 -5.65
C MET A 232 -17.24 2.75 -4.72
N ARG A 233 -17.36 1.90 -3.70
CA ARG A 233 -16.27 1.60 -2.77
C ARG A 233 -15.08 0.96 -3.48
N LEU A 234 -15.32 0.09 -4.46
CA LEU A 234 -14.27 -0.54 -5.26
C LEU A 234 -13.49 0.49 -6.12
N VAL A 235 -14.18 1.49 -6.67
CA VAL A 235 -13.52 2.61 -7.38
C VAL A 235 -12.69 3.46 -6.42
N ALA A 236 -13.23 3.76 -5.24
CA ALA A 236 -12.49 4.51 -4.22
C ALA A 236 -11.24 3.74 -3.75
N PHE A 237 -11.37 2.42 -3.56
CA PHE A 237 -10.27 1.54 -3.21
C PHE A 237 -9.17 1.51 -4.27
N ALA A 238 -9.54 1.36 -5.56
CA ALA A 238 -8.60 1.44 -6.66
C ALA A 238 -7.88 2.81 -6.73
N ALA A 239 -8.52 3.90 -6.27
CA ALA A 239 -7.88 5.20 -6.16
C ALA A 239 -6.91 5.30 -4.97
N VAL A 240 -7.18 4.60 -3.85
CA VAL A 240 -6.21 4.51 -2.74
C VAL A 240 -4.93 3.82 -3.22
N GLU A 241 -5.04 2.61 -3.76
CA GLU A 241 -3.88 1.83 -4.20
C GLU A 241 -3.18 2.46 -5.42
N GLY A 242 -3.97 2.93 -6.40
CA GLY A 242 -3.44 3.39 -7.68
C GLY A 242 -3.06 4.88 -7.73
N ILE A 243 -3.69 5.76 -6.95
CA ILE A 243 -3.46 7.22 -7.03
C ILE A 243 -2.75 7.75 -5.77
N PHE A 244 -3.24 7.45 -4.56
CA PHE A 244 -2.70 8.04 -3.33
C PHE A 244 -1.26 7.65 -2.98
N PHE A 245 -0.76 6.57 -3.58
CA PHE A 245 0.63 6.15 -3.47
C PHE A 245 1.50 6.53 -4.68
N SER A 246 0.87 6.89 -5.81
CA SER A 246 1.55 7.04 -7.09
C SER A 246 2.69 8.06 -7.07
N GLY A 247 2.47 9.22 -6.47
CA GLY A 247 3.48 10.27 -6.44
C GLY A 247 4.60 9.97 -5.43
N SER A 248 4.28 9.33 -4.31
CA SER A 248 5.28 8.81 -3.36
C SER A 248 6.20 7.76 -4.00
N PHE A 249 5.64 6.80 -4.76
CA PHE A 249 6.42 5.82 -5.52
C PHE A 249 7.33 6.49 -6.54
N ALA A 250 6.80 7.45 -7.31
CA ALA A 250 7.60 8.21 -8.28
C ALA A 250 8.74 9.00 -7.61
N SER A 251 8.49 9.58 -6.43
CA SER A 251 9.51 10.28 -5.64
C SER A 251 10.62 9.37 -5.12
N ILE A 252 10.32 8.12 -4.77
CA ILE A 252 11.37 7.16 -4.38
C ILE A 252 12.13 6.66 -5.61
N PHE A 253 11.46 6.43 -6.75
CA PHE A 253 12.15 6.10 -7.99
C PHE A 253 13.07 7.21 -8.50
N TRP A 254 12.77 8.46 -8.19
CA TRP A 254 13.70 9.57 -8.41
C TRP A 254 15.03 9.40 -7.64
N LEU A 255 15.01 8.87 -6.42
CA LEU A 255 16.23 8.53 -5.67
C LEU A 255 17.00 7.38 -6.35
N LYS A 256 16.29 6.40 -6.91
CA LYS A 256 16.90 5.32 -7.69
C LYS A 256 17.65 5.87 -8.90
N LYS A 257 17.06 6.83 -9.65
CA LYS A 257 17.71 7.52 -10.78
C LYS A 257 19.02 8.21 -10.35
N ARG A 258 19.10 8.68 -9.11
CA ARG A 258 20.28 9.30 -8.50
C ARG A 258 21.27 8.31 -7.85
N GLY A 259 20.95 7.01 -7.85
CA GLY A 259 21.79 5.97 -7.25
C GLY A 259 21.89 6.10 -5.73
N LEU A 260 20.78 6.39 -5.05
CA LEU A 260 20.66 6.56 -3.61
C LEU A 260 19.73 5.51 -3.01
N MET A 261 19.97 5.15 -1.74
CA MET A 261 19.09 4.31 -0.91
C MET A 261 18.69 3.00 -1.61
N PRO A 262 19.65 2.12 -1.93
CA PRO A 262 19.38 0.91 -2.72
C PRO A 262 18.36 -0.05 -2.08
N GLY A 263 18.31 -0.15 -0.76
CA GLY A 263 17.33 -0.96 -0.03
C GLY A 263 15.92 -0.36 -0.08
N LEU A 264 15.78 0.94 0.19
CA LEU A 264 14.52 1.67 0.04
C LEU A 264 13.98 1.60 -1.39
N THR A 265 14.83 1.80 -2.39
CA THR A 265 14.40 1.80 -3.79
C THR A 265 14.07 0.41 -4.32
N PHE A 266 14.70 -0.64 -3.79
CA PHE A 266 14.36 -2.03 -4.10
C PHE A 266 13.04 -2.45 -3.48
N SER A 267 12.82 -2.15 -2.20
CA SER A 267 11.53 -2.40 -1.54
C SER A 267 10.38 -1.65 -2.22
N ASN A 268 10.60 -0.38 -2.59
CA ASN A 268 9.64 0.40 -3.35
C ASN A 268 9.28 -0.22 -4.72
N GLU A 269 10.23 -0.86 -5.39
CA GLU A 269 9.96 -1.58 -6.65
C GLU A 269 9.03 -2.78 -6.44
N LEU A 270 9.25 -3.54 -5.37
CA LEU A 270 8.40 -4.68 -5.04
C LEU A 270 6.99 -4.24 -4.64
N ILE A 271 6.88 -3.25 -3.76
CA ILE A 271 5.59 -2.75 -3.26
C ILE A 271 4.80 -2.07 -4.39
N SER A 272 5.41 -1.17 -5.17
CA SER A 272 4.69 -0.50 -6.27
C SER A 272 4.21 -1.46 -7.36
N ARG A 273 4.91 -2.58 -7.58
CA ARG A 273 4.45 -3.66 -8.47
C ARG A 273 3.22 -4.37 -7.88
N ASP A 274 3.24 -4.66 -6.59
CA ASP A 274 2.13 -5.31 -5.90
C ASP A 274 0.89 -4.39 -5.92
N GLU A 275 1.03 -3.10 -5.59
CA GLU A 275 -0.06 -2.10 -5.65
C GLU A 275 -0.65 -1.91 -7.05
N GLY A 276 0.19 -1.97 -8.08
CA GLY A 276 -0.28 -1.99 -9.47
C GLY A 276 -1.17 -3.20 -9.74
N MET A 277 -0.78 -4.38 -9.23
CA MET A 277 -1.57 -5.60 -9.38
C MET A 277 -2.87 -5.58 -8.56
N HIS A 278 -2.87 -4.97 -7.38
CA HIS A 278 -4.06 -4.79 -6.56
C HIS A 278 -5.06 -3.84 -7.25
N THR A 279 -4.56 -2.74 -7.82
CA THR A 279 -5.35 -1.79 -8.63
C THR A 279 -5.95 -2.46 -9.88
N ASP A 280 -5.17 -3.27 -10.60
CA ASP A 280 -5.63 -4.08 -11.73
C ASP A 280 -6.76 -5.02 -11.31
N PHE A 281 -6.61 -5.66 -10.15
CA PHE A 281 -7.59 -6.59 -9.63
C PHE A 281 -8.90 -5.89 -9.28
N ALA A 282 -8.85 -4.71 -8.67
CA ALA A 282 -10.03 -3.89 -8.42
C ALA A 282 -10.75 -3.52 -9.73
N CYS A 283 -10.01 -3.15 -10.78
CA CYS A 283 -10.57 -2.88 -12.10
C CYS A 283 -11.20 -4.14 -12.73
N LEU A 284 -10.55 -5.30 -12.60
CA LEU A 284 -11.08 -6.58 -13.07
C LEU A 284 -12.39 -6.94 -12.35
N LEU A 285 -12.45 -6.83 -11.02
CA LEU A 285 -13.69 -7.06 -10.27
C LEU A 285 -14.78 -6.07 -10.67
N PHE A 286 -14.43 -4.79 -10.87
CA PHE A 286 -15.36 -3.77 -11.36
C PHE A 286 -15.89 -4.12 -12.75
N SER A 287 -15.11 -4.79 -13.58
CA SER A 287 -15.54 -5.27 -14.90
C SER A 287 -16.67 -6.30 -14.81
N HIS A 288 -16.68 -7.14 -13.77
CA HIS A 288 -17.67 -8.20 -13.52
C HIS A 288 -18.98 -7.72 -12.89
N LEU A 289 -19.04 -6.47 -12.41
CA LEU A 289 -20.25 -5.88 -11.87
C LEU A 289 -21.24 -5.55 -12.99
N LYS A 290 -22.53 -5.82 -12.77
CA LYS A 290 -23.61 -5.50 -13.71
C LYS A 290 -24.10 -4.07 -13.51
N LYS A 291 -24.42 -3.68 -12.28
CA LYS A 291 -24.85 -2.35 -11.87
C LYS A 291 -23.62 -1.51 -11.51
N LYS A 292 -23.02 -0.88 -12.52
CA LYS A 292 -21.89 0.04 -12.31
C LYS A 292 -22.40 1.45 -11.98
N PRO A 293 -21.68 2.23 -11.15
CA PRO A 293 -21.96 3.63 -10.96
C PRO A 293 -21.87 4.38 -12.30
N THR A 294 -22.56 5.51 -12.39
CA THR A 294 -22.48 6.33 -13.59
C THR A 294 -21.05 6.80 -13.84
N LYS A 295 -20.71 7.04 -15.10
CA LYS A 295 -19.37 7.54 -15.48
C LYS A 295 -19.00 8.84 -14.77
N ALA A 296 -19.99 9.70 -14.50
CA ALA A 296 -19.79 10.93 -13.73
C ALA A 296 -19.37 10.66 -12.28
N VAL A 297 -19.96 9.66 -11.61
CA VAL A 297 -19.60 9.28 -10.24
C VAL A 297 -18.20 8.69 -10.17
N VAL A 298 -17.84 7.80 -11.09
CA VAL A 298 -16.47 7.26 -11.18
C VAL A 298 -15.47 8.41 -11.35
N GLN A 299 -15.74 9.30 -12.30
CA GLN A 299 -14.87 10.45 -12.54
C GLN A 299 -14.76 11.37 -11.32
N SER A 300 -15.84 11.65 -10.60
CA SER A 300 -15.79 12.51 -9.42
C SER A 300 -14.92 11.94 -8.30
N ILE A 301 -15.00 10.62 -8.07
CA ILE A 301 -14.16 9.93 -7.05
C ILE A 301 -12.69 10.05 -7.43
N ILE A 302 -12.35 9.76 -8.70
CA ILE A 302 -10.96 9.84 -9.18
C ILE A 302 -10.43 11.28 -9.15
N VAL A 303 -11.22 12.26 -9.58
CA VAL A 303 -10.80 13.67 -9.58
C VAL A 303 -10.59 14.20 -8.16
N GLU A 304 -11.44 13.82 -7.21
CA GLU A 304 -11.24 14.16 -5.79
C GLU A 304 -9.92 13.56 -5.27
N ALA A 305 -9.65 12.29 -5.58
CA ALA A 305 -8.40 11.64 -5.19
C ALA A 305 -7.16 12.33 -5.78
N VAL A 306 -7.20 12.71 -7.06
CA VAL A 306 -6.10 13.46 -7.71
C VAL A 306 -5.85 14.79 -7.02
N ALA A 307 -6.89 15.55 -6.70
CA ALA A 307 -6.74 16.85 -6.05
C ALA A 307 -6.05 16.72 -4.68
N ILE A 308 -6.41 15.71 -3.91
CA ILE A 308 -5.79 15.42 -2.61
C ILE A 308 -4.33 14.99 -2.79
N GLU A 309 -4.03 14.14 -3.76
CA GLU A 309 -2.67 13.68 -4.04
C GLU A 309 -1.75 14.82 -4.52
N GLN A 310 -2.26 15.69 -5.39
CA GLN A 310 -1.53 16.86 -5.85
C GLN A 310 -1.24 17.82 -4.69
N GLU A 311 -2.21 18.09 -3.81
CA GLU A 311 -2.00 18.93 -2.64
C GLU A 311 -0.92 18.32 -1.71
N PHE A 312 -0.96 17.01 -1.50
CA PHE A 312 0.01 16.30 -0.66
C PHE A 312 1.45 16.53 -1.15
N LEU A 313 1.73 16.45 -2.46
CA LEU A 313 3.09 16.54 -3.00
C LEU A 313 3.53 17.93 -3.46
N THR A 314 2.63 18.92 -3.44
CA THR A 314 2.96 20.29 -3.85
C THR A 314 2.93 21.30 -2.72
N ASP A 315 2.10 21.09 -1.71
CA ASP A 315 1.95 21.99 -0.57
C ASP A 315 2.46 21.34 0.72
N ALA A 316 1.87 20.21 1.10
CA ALA A 316 2.09 19.68 2.44
C ALA A 316 3.43 18.94 2.61
N LEU A 317 3.84 18.17 1.62
CA LEU A 317 5.15 17.53 1.54
C LEU A 317 5.74 17.78 0.15
N PRO A 318 6.27 19.00 -0.11
CA PRO A 318 6.65 19.40 -1.45
C PRO A 318 7.73 18.50 -2.04
N CYS A 319 7.48 17.91 -3.22
CA CYS A 319 8.47 17.08 -3.93
C CYS A 319 9.73 17.88 -4.34
N ALA A 320 9.65 19.22 -4.30
CA ALA A 320 10.78 20.12 -4.47
C ALA A 320 11.88 19.90 -3.42
N LEU A 321 11.56 19.36 -2.25
CA LEU A 321 12.53 18.96 -1.22
C LEU A 321 13.50 17.87 -1.73
N LEU A 322 13.08 17.04 -2.69
CA LEU A 322 13.93 16.07 -3.39
C LEU A 322 14.55 16.61 -4.70
N GLY A 323 14.31 17.88 -5.02
CA GLY A 323 14.68 18.49 -6.30
C GLY A 323 13.77 18.10 -7.47
N MET A 324 12.57 17.57 -7.22
CA MET A 324 11.58 17.28 -8.26
C MET A 324 10.71 18.51 -8.58
N ASN A 325 10.20 18.58 -9.81
CA ASN A 325 9.32 19.66 -10.24
C ASN A 325 7.86 19.35 -9.90
N ALA A 326 7.24 20.19 -9.05
CA ALA A 326 5.84 20.06 -8.64
C ALA A 326 4.84 19.98 -9.81
N LYS A 327 5.05 20.76 -10.89
CA LYS A 327 4.17 20.72 -12.06
C LYS A 327 4.26 19.39 -12.80
N LEU A 328 5.46 18.83 -12.92
CA LEU A 328 5.63 17.50 -13.50
C LEU A 328 5.03 16.41 -12.60
N MET A 329 5.12 16.57 -11.28
CA MET A 329 4.45 15.65 -10.35
C MET A 329 2.92 15.69 -10.52
N CYS A 330 2.31 16.88 -10.58
CA CYS A 330 0.88 17.02 -10.87
C CYS A 330 0.49 16.35 -12.19
N GLN A 331 1.24 16.59 -13.27
CA GLN A 331 1.01 15.97 -14.57
C GLN A 331 1.15 14.43 -14.52
N TYR A 332 2.08 13.90 -13.72
CA TYR A 332 2.23 12.47 -13.55
C TYR A 332 1.02 11.84 -12.83
N ILE A 333 0.54 12.47 -11.75
CA ILE A 333 -0.65 12.02 -11.03
C ILE A 333 -1.89 12.04 -11.95
N GLU A 334 -2.04 13.08 -12.78
CA GLU A 334 -3.09 13.19 -13.79
C GLU A 334 -2.99 12.08 -14.84
N PHE A 335 -1.78 11.75 -15.30
CA PHE A 335 -1.53 10.64 -16.22
C PHE A 335 -1.94 9.29 -15.62
N VAL A 336 -1.57 9.02 -14.36
CA VAL A 336 -1.97 7.81 -13.64
C VAL A 336 -3.50 7.73 -13.48
N ALA A 337 -4.14 8.85 -13.14
CA ALA A 337 -5.59 8.92 -13.01
C ALA A 337 -6.33 8.66 -14.33
N ASP A 338 -5.80 9.17 -15.45
CA ASP A 338 -6.35 8.90 -16.78
C ASP A 338 -6.25 7.41 -17.15
N ARG A 339 -5.14 6.75 -16.80
CA ARG A 339 -5.02 5.28 -16.96
C ARG A 339 -6.07 4.54 -16.14
N LEU A 340 -6.26 4.93 -14.88
CA LEU A 340 -7.28 4.33 -14.00
C LEU A 340 -8.70 4.57 -14.52
N LEU A 341 -9.01 5.76 -14.99
CA LEU A 341 -10.28 6.05 -15.63
C LEU A 341 -10.52 5.12 -16.83
N LEU A 342 -9.54 4.94 -17.70
CA LEU A 342 -9.66 4.03 -18.84
C LEU A 342 -9.89 2.57 -18.40
N ALA A 343 -9.14 2.08 -17.40
CA ALA A 343 -9.30 0.73 -16.86
C ALA A 343 -10.70 0.50 -16.25
N LEU A 344 -11.28 1.52 -15.62
CA LEU A 344 -12.66 1.52 -15.12
C LEU A 344 -13.71 1.77 -16.23
N GLY A 345 -13.27 1.87 -17.49
CA GLY A 345 -14.08 2.05 -18.69
C GLY A 345 -14.62 3.48 -18.89
N ASN A 346 -14.07 4.47 -18.18
CA ASN A 346 -14.29 5.89 -18.44
C ASN A 346 -13.42 6.38 -19.60
N GLN A 347 -13.59 7.63 -20.02
CA GLN A 347 -12.66 8.32 -20.92
C GLN A 347 -11.61 9.05 -20.10
N LYS A 348 -10.45 9.37 -20.72
CA LYS A 348 -9.46 10.29 -20.14
C LYS A 348 -10.14 11.61 -19.77
N PHE A 349 -9.79 12.18 -18.63
CA PHE A 349 -10.29 13.46 -18.14
C PHE A 349 -9.22 14.56 -18.27
N TYR A 350 -7.98 14.26 -17.91
CA TYR A 350 -6.88 15.22 -17.93
C TYR A 350 -6.17 15.31 -19.28
N HIS A 351 -6.17 14.20 -20.03
CA HIS A 351 -5.38 14.00 -21.24
C HIS A 351 -3.88 14.24 -21.03
N ALA A 352 -3.38 13.93 -19.83
CA ALA A 352 -1.99 14.12 -19.47
C ALA A 352 -1.11 13.01 -20.06
N THR A 353 0.13 13.37 -20.42
CA THR A 353 1.17 12.41 -20.82
C THR A 353 2.13 12.17 -19.66
N ASN A 354 2.79 11.02 -19.62
CA ASN A 354 3.80 10.73 -18.61
C ASN A 354 4.99 11.72 -18.71
N PRO A 355 5.29 12.51 -17.67
CA PRO A 355 6.42 13.44 -17.68
C PRO A 355 7.74 12.81 -17.20
N PHE A 356 7.71 11.58 -16.69
CA PHE A 356 8.85 10.93 -16.05
C PHE A 356 9.30 9.69 -16.84
N ASP A 357 10.35 9.87 -17.63
CA ASP A 357 11.06 8.82 -18.38
C ASP A 357 11.46 7.62 -17.50
N PHE A 358 11.87 7.87 -16.26
CA PHE A 358 12.27 6.81 -15.34
C PHE A 358 11.10 5.93 -14.89
N MET A 359 9.86 6.44 -14.93
CA MET A 359 8.68 5.65 -14.60
C MET A 359 8.28 4.69 -15.72
N GLU A 360 8.77 4.88 -16.95
CA GLU A 360 8.63 3.92 -18.06
C GLU A 360 9.78 2.90 -18.06
N ASN A 361 10.99 3.34 -17.70
CA ASN A 361 12.17 2.48 -17.73
C ASN A 361 12.20 1.44 -16.59
N ILE A 362 11.48 1.69 -15.50
CA ILE A 362 11.39 0.78 -14.35
C ILE A 362 10.37 -0.34 -14.61
N SER A 363 9.41 -0.06 -15.48
CA SER A 363 8.44 -0.99 -16.04
C SER A 363 9.08 -2.04 -16.92
N LEU A 364 10.16 -1.68 -17.63
CA LEU A 364 10.88 -2.57 -18.54
C LEU A 364 11.57 -3.69 -17.77
N GLY A 365 10.78 -4.69 -17.37
CA GLY A 365 11.24 -5.92 -16.76
C GLY A 365 12.36 -6.55 -17.57
N GLY A 366 13.42 -6.97 -16.90
CA GLY A 366 14.36 -7.94 -17.44
C GLY A 366 15.67 -7.42 -18.04
N LYS A 367 16.10 -6.18 -17.80
CA LYS A 367 17.45 -5.72 -18.20
C LYS A 367 18.41 -5.43 -17.04
N THR A 368 18.41 -6.26 -15.99
CA THR A 368 19.57 -6.35 -15.10
C THR A 368 20.54 -7.41 -15.61
N ASN A 369 21.82 -7.04 -15.77
CA ASN A 369 22.89 -8.00 -16.07
C ASN A 369 22.87 -9.13 -15.02
N PHE A 370 22.78 -10.37 -15.50
CA PHE A 370 22.67 -11.62 -14.73
C PHE A 370 23.73 -11.80 -13.62
N PHE A 371 24.81 -11.00 -13.64
CA PHE A 371 25.90 -11.06 -12.69
C PHE A 371 25.90 -9.97 -11.60
N GLU A 372 25.01 -8.96 -11.65
CA GLU A 372 25.17 -7.77 -10.79
C GLU A 372 24.06 -7.54 -9.74
N LYS A 373 22.87 -8.14 -9.87
CA LYS A 373 21.76 -7.96 -8.90
C LYS A 373 20.81 -9.16 -8.85
N ARG A 374 20.15 -9.38 -7.68
CA ARG A 374 18.88 -10.13 -7.65
C ARG A 374 17.85 -9.29 -8.42
N VAL A 375 17.17 -9.92 -9.36
CA VAL A 375 16.26 -9.28 -10.32
C VAL A 375 14.92 -9.01 -9.64
N GLY A 376 14.36 -7.80 -9.77
CA GLY A 376 13.02 -7.46 -9.28
C GLY A 376 11.87 -8.16 -10.01
N ASP A 377 12.16 -8.79 -11.15
CA ASP A 377 11.30 -9.73 -11.87
C ASP A 377 11.20 -11.10 -11.17
N TYR A 378 11.17 -11.10 -9.84
CA TYR A 378 11.08 -12.33 -9.06
C TYR A 378 9.73 -13.01 -9.34
N GLN A 379 9.78 -14.05 -10.18
CA GLN A 379 8.65 -14.90 -10.51
C GLN A 379 9.05 -16.34 -10.20
N LYS A 380 8.42 -16.97 -9.19
CA LYS A 380 8.75 -18.35 -8.80
C LYS A 380 8.51 -19.31 -9.97
N SER A 381 9.61 -19.89 -10.49
CA SER A 381 9.60 -20.86 -11.59
C SER A 381 8.67 -22.04 -11.30
N GLY A 382 7.69 -22.27 -12.17
CA GLY A 382 6.74 -23.39 -12.10
C GLY A 382 5.27 -22.98 -12.00
N VAL A 383 4.96 -21.85 -11.35
CA VAL A 383 3.56 -21.38 -11.20
C VAL A 383 2.97 -21.00 -12.57
N MET A 384 3.68 -20.20 -13.35
CA MET A 384 3.21 -19.74 -14.68
C MET A 384 3.29 -20.80 -15.78
N GLU A 385 4.16 -21.81 -15.67
CA GLU A 385 4.21 -22.92 -16.62
C GLU A 385 2.96 -23.80 -16.57
N GLY A 386 2.36 -23.94 -15.38
CA GLY A 386 1.09 -24.63 -15.19
C GLY A 386 -0.05 -23.96 -15.96
N ILE A 387 -0.10 -22.62 -15.95
CA ILE A 387 -1.11 -21.82 -16.65
C ILE A 387 -1.00 -21.98 -18.16
N LYS A 388 0.21 -21.82 -18.73
CA LYS A 388 0.43 -21.97 -20.19
C LYS A 388 0.00 -23.35 -20.69
N LYS A 389 0.24 -24.41 -19.91
CA LYS A 389 -0.18 -25.79 -20.24
C LYS A 389 -1.69 -25.99 -20.13
N GLN A 390 -2.36 -25.33 -19.19
CA GLN A 390 -3.83 -25.39 -19.04
C GLN A 390 -4.55 -24.57 -20.11
N GLN A 391 -4.05 -23.37 -20.43
CA GLN A 391 -4.56 -22.52 -21.50
C GLN A 391 -4.47 -23.23 -22.86
N ALA A 392 -3.30 -23.79 -23.19
CA ALA A 392 -3.09 -24.54 -24.42
C ALA A 392 -3.99 -25.79 -24.57
N LYS A 393 -4.37 -26.44 -23.46
CA LYS A 393 -5.33 -27.55 -23.47
C LYS A 393 -6.77 -27.09 -23.68
N LYS A 394 -7.13 -25.87 -23.24
CA LYS A 394 -8.48 -25.31 -23.33
C LYS A 394 -8.74 -24.69 -24.70
N ASP A 395 -7.74 -24.01 -25.28
CA ASP A 395 -7.80 -23.49 -26.65
C ASP A 395 -7.95 -24.62 -27.68
N ALA A 396 -7.42 -25.81 -27.37
CA ALA A 396 -7.62 -27.02 -28.17
C ALA A 396 -9.01 -27.66 -28.00
N ALA A 397 -9.77 -27.31 -26.95
CA ALA A 397 -11.03 -27.95 -26.57
C ALA A 397 -12.29 -27.09 -26.81
N THR A 398 -12.16 -25.78 -27.10
CA THR A 398 -13.32 -24.90 -27.30
C THR A 398 -13.01 -23.76 -28.28
N PRO A 399 -13.25 -23.92 -29.60
CA PRO A 399 -13.09 -22.82 -30.53
C PRO A 399 -14.30 -21.88 -30.42
N GLY A 400 -14.11 -20.65 -29.93
CA GLY A 400 -15.11 -19.58 -30.11
C GLY A 400 -15.58 -18.81 -28.87
N PHE A 401 -14.84 -18.76 -27.77
CA PHE A 401 -15.13 -17.80 -26.69
C PHE A 401 -14.00 -16.76 -26.62
N GLU A 402 -14.21 -15.58 -27.20
CA GLU A 402 -13.32 -14.44 -26.99
C GLU A 402 -13.63 -13.82 -25.63
N ALA A 403 -12.70 -13.96 -24.68
CA ALA A 403 -12.73 -13.23 -23.42
C ALA A 403 -12.57 -11.72 -23.69
N PRO A 404 -13.14 -10.84 -22.84
CA PRO A 404 -12.86 -9.41 -22.93
C PRO A 404 -11.36 -9.18 -22.79
N LYS A 405 -10.74 -8.54 -23.78
CA LYS A 405 -9.37 -8.05 -23.64
C LYS A 405 -9.39 -6.88 -22.65
N LEU A 406 -8.75 -7.04 -21.51
CA LEU A 406 -8.32 -5.90 -20.68
C LEU A 406 -7.34 -5.09 -21.54
N ASN A 407 -7.80 -3.96 -22.07
CA ASN A 407 -6.89 -2.94 -22.58
C ASN A 407 -6.44 -2.12 -21.37
N GLY A 408 -5.22 -2.37 -20.90
CA GLY A 408 -4.61 -1.65 -19.78
C GLY A 408 -4.31 -2.53 -18.57
N ASP A 409 -3.41 -3.51 -18.73
CA ASP A 409 -2.63 -4.01 -17.58
C ASP A 409 -1.96 -2.76 -16.95
N PHE A 410 -2.07 -2.54 -15.64
CA PHE A 410 -1.27 -1.57 -14.89
C PHE A 410 0.18 -2.04 -14.72
N ASP A 411 0.63 -3.00 -15.52
CA ASP A 411 2.02 -3.04 -15.90
C ASP A 411 2.36 -1.67 -16.50
N PHE A 412 3.39 -1.03 -15.98
CA PHE A 412 3.80 0.29 -16.46
C PHE A 412 4.33 0.23 -17.91
N ASN A 413 4.34 -0.95 -18.51
CA ASN A 413 4.53 -1.21 -19.93
C ASN A 413 3.19 -1.16 -20.67
N GLU A 414 2.94 -0.08 -21.39
CA GLU A 414 2.66 -0.13 -22.83
C GLU A 414 2.40 1.30 -23.32
N ASP A 415 3.10 1.68 -24.39
CA ASP A 415 2.76 2.85 -25.20
C ASP A 415 1.29 2.75 -25.63
N PHE A 416 0.44 3.59 -25.03
CA PHE A 416 -0.93 3.87 -25.49
C PHE A 416 -1.27 5.36 -25.47
#